data_AF-A0A9D2MC84-F1
#
_entry.id   AF-A0A9D2MC84-F1
#
_cell.length_a   1.000
_cell.length_b   1.000
_cell.length_c   1.000
_cell.angle_alpha   90.00
_cell.angle_beta   90.00
_cell.angle_gamma   90.00
#
_symmetry.space_group_name_H-M   'P 1'
#
loop_
_entity.id
_entity.type
_entity.pdbx_description
1 polymer ?
#
loop_
_entity_poly.entity_id
_entity_poly.type
_entity_poly.pdbx_seq_one_letter_code
_entity_poly.pdbx_strand_id
1 'polypeptide(L)'
;MKVQEKNRLILFGALLMMTGAAVAIVSTVVFGGALAASLEESIAEMLADPAYAAELAAAGLAADDALATMVGIIYALLGLGVAVNAVKIVVGALSLRRTDRASAFFLVWGAVFLVLGVLGVWFSGVATIFGMCDLAAGVFGPALLLAGGVQNRRAARRILAAEREAELAAAEEAVWPPVRKG
;
A
#
# COMPACT_ATOMS: atom_id res chain seq x y z
N MET A 1 14.20 -2.17 28.43
CA MET A 1 13.46 -2.58 27.22
C MET A 1 14.39 -3.39 26.32
N LYS A 2 14.19 -4.71 26.19
CA LYS A 2 15.00 -5.53 25.27
C LYS A 2 14.65 -5.16 23.82
N VAL A 3 15.68 -4.88 23.01
CA VAL A 3 15.51 -4.59 21.58
C VAL A 3 15.06 -5.87 20.87
N GLN A 4 13.93 -5.82 20.16
CA GLN A 4 13.46 -6.92 19.33
C GLN A 4 14.38 -7.09 18.12
N GLU A 5 14.67 -8.35 17.77
CA GLU A 5 15.41 -8.66 16.56
C GLU A 5 14.64 -8.14 15.33
N LYS A 6 15.36 -7.63 14.31
CA LYS A 6 14.73 -7.03 13.13
C LYS A 6 13.87 -8.05 12.39
N ASN A 7 12.60 -7.73 12.22
CA ASN A 7 11.66 -8.58 11.50
C ASN A 7 11.95 -8.60 9.98
N ARG A 8 12.45 -9.74 9.49
CA ARG A 8 12.78 -9.93 8.07
C ARG A 8 11.57 -9.81 7.14
N LEU A 9 10.35 -10.16 7.59
CA LEU A 9 9.15 -10.02 6.77
C LEU A 9 8.84 -8.55 6.48
N ILE A 10 8.94 -7.69 7.50
CA ILE A 10 8.73 -6.24 7.34
C ILE A 10 9.80 -5.66 6.41
N LEU A 11 11.05 -6.10 6.55
CA LEU A 11 12.15 -5.68 5.67
C LEU A 11 11.87 -6.04 4.21
N PHE A 12 11.57 -7.31 3.92
CA PHE A 12 11.27 -7.75 2.55
C PHE A 12 10.00 -7.08 2.00
N GLY A 13 8.96 -6.95 2.82
CA GLY A 13 7.72 -6.28 2.44
C GLY A 13 7.94 -4.81 2.07
N ALA A 14 8.73 -4.09 2.86
CA ALA A 14 9.10 -2.71 2.60
C ALA A 14 9.91 -2.56 1.30
N LEU A 15 10.88 -3.45 1.08
CA LEU A 15 11.69 -3.45 -0.15
C LEU A 15 10.83 -3.74 -1.38
N LEU A 16 9.97 -4.75 -1.33
CA LEU A 16 9.03 -5.09 -2.40
C LEU A 16 8.10 -3.93 -2.75
N MET A 17 7.55 -3.27 -1.74
CA MET A 17 6.72 -2.08 -1.95
C MET A 17 7.49 -0.96 -2.64
N MET A 18 8.70 -0.65 -2.17
CA MET A 18 9.51 0.43 -2.73
C MET A 18 9.92 0.15 -4.17
N THR A 19 10.47 -1.03 -4.45
CA THR A 19 10.99 -1.34 -5.79
C THR A 19 9.86 -1.49 -6.80
N GLY A 20 8.79 -2.21 -6.46
CA GLY A 20 7.67 -2.35 -7.39
C GLY A 20 6.90 -1.03 -7.58
N ALA A 21 6.77 -0.18 -6.56
CA ALA A 21 6.20 1.17 -6.74
C ALA A 21 7.08 2.07 -7.62
N ALA A 22 8.40 2.00 -7.49
CA ALA A 22 9.31 2.74 -8.35
C ALA A 22 9.18 2.31 -9.82
N VAL A 23 9.14 1.00 -10.07
CA VAL A 23 8.90 0.45 -11.42
C VAL A 23 7.52 0.89 -11.93
N ALA A 24 6.48 0.80 -11.12
CA ALA A 24 5.13 1.22 -11.50
C ALA A 24 5.08 2.69 -11.93
N ILE A 25 5.73 3.61 -11.18
CA ILE A 25 5.80 5.03 -11.54
C ILE A 25 6.49 5.21 -12.89
N VAL A 26 7.64 4.58 -13.10
CA VAL A 26 8.36 4.65 -14.38
C VAL A 26 7.48 4.13 -15.51
N SER A 27 6.81 3.00 -15.32
CA SER A 27 5.90 2.42 -16.30
C SER A 27 4.71 3.34 -16.61
N THR A 28 4.11 3.96 -15.59
CA THR A 28 3.01 4.92 -15.78
C THR A 28 3.47 6.14 -16.57
N VAL A 29 4.66 6.66 -16.30
CA VAL A 29 5.19 7.83 -17.04
C VAL A 29 5.53 7.46 -18.48
N VAL A 30 6.18 6.31 -18.71
CA VAL A 30 6.64 5.90 -20.05
C VAL A 30 5.52 5.36 -20.92
N PHE A 31 4.73 4.42 -20.41
CA PHE A 31 3.69 3.74 -21.18
C PHE A 31 2.31 4.34 -20.97
N GLY A 32 2.00 4.78 -19.74
CA GLY A 32 0.71 5.40 -19.43
C GLY A 32 0.52 6.74 -20.15
N GLY A 33 1.58 7.54 -20.29
CA GLY A 33 1.54 8.78 -21.07
C GLY A 33 1.26 8.55 -22.55
N ALA A 34 1.90 7.53 -23.16
CA ALA A 34 1.66 7.16 -24.56
C ALA A 34 0.24 6.61 -24.77
N LEU A 35 -0.24 5.78 -23.84
CA LEU A 35 -1.61 5.27 -23.86
C LEU A 35 -2.64 6.40 -23.74
N ALA A 36 -2.41 7.37 -22.84
CA ALA A 36 -3.28 8.52 -22.68
C ALA A 36 -3.35 9.38 -23.94
N ALA A 37 -2.21 9.64 -24.58
CA ALA A 37 -2.17 10.39 -25.84
C ALA A 37 -2.95 9.67 -26.96
N SER A 38 -2.81 8.35 -27.06
CA SER A 38 -3.58 7.55 -28.04
C SER A 38 -5.09 7.55 -27.74
N LEU A 39 -5.48 7.51 -26.47
CA LEU A 39 -6.87 7.60 -26.05
C LEU A 39 -7.45 8.99 -26.30
N GLU A 40 -6.69 10.05 -26.07
CA GLU A 40 -7.08 11.42 -26.40
C GLU A 40 -7.38 11.58 -27.89
N GLU A 41 -6.52 11.05 -28.76
CA GLU A 41 -6.73 11.05 -30.21
C GLU A 41 -8.01 10.27 -30.59
N SER A 42 -8.22 9.09 -30.00
CA SER A 42 -9.44 8.29 -30.23
C SER A 42 -10.71 9.00 -29.74
N ILE A 43 -10.65 9.71 -28.61
CA ILE A 43 -11.77 10.51 -28.09
C ILE A 43 -12.05 11.69 -29.01
N ALA A 44 -11.01 12.36 -29.50
CA ALA A 44 -11.16 13.47 -30.44
C ALA A 44 -11.79 13.00 -31.76
N GLU A 45 -11.37 11.85 -32.29
CA GLU A 45 -11.97 11.26 -33.48
C GLU A 45 -13.46 10.90 -33.27
N MET A 46 -13.79 10.30 -32.12
CA MET A 46 -15.17 10.00 -31.74
C MET A 46 -16.04 11.26 -31.64
N LEU A 47 -15.51 12.34 -31.06
CA LEU A 47 -16.22 13.62 -30.92
C LEU A 47 -16.34 14.38 -32.25
N ALA A 48 -15.47 14.10 -33.21
CA ALA A 48 -15.55 14.65 -34.56
C ALA A 48 -16.62 13.96 -35.44
N ASP A 49 -17.16 12.82 -35.01
CA ASP A 49 -18.27 12.16 -35.70
C ASP A 49 -19.53 13.04 -35.62
N PRO A 50 -20.11 13.46 -36.77
CA PRO A 50 -21.30 14.32 -36.79
C PRO A 50 -22.52 13.70 -36.11
N ALA A 51 -22.64 12.37 -36.09
CA ALA A 51 -23.74 11.70 -35.39
C ALA A 51 -23.59 11.84 -33.86
N TYR A 52 -22.38 11.63 -33.35
CA TYR A 52 -22.08 11.74 -31.93
C TYR A 52 -22.11 13.20 -31.45
N ALA A 53 -21.58 14.12 -32.26
CA ALA A 53 -21.64 15.56 -31.98
C ALA A 53 -23.08 16.08 -31.91
N ALA A 54 -23.99 15.56 -32.75
CA ALA A 54 -25.41 15.90 -32.69
C ALA A 54 -26.08 15.39 -31.40
N GLU A 55 -25.74 14.19 -30.94
CA GLU A 55 -26.21 13.66 -29.65
C GLU A 55 -25.70 14.50 -28.47
N LEU A 56 -24.43 14.89 -28.51
CA LEU A 56 -23.80 15.70 -27.47
C LEU A 56 -24.42 17.10 -27.40
N ALA A 57 -24.67 17.73 -28.55
CA ALA A 57 -25.37 18.99 -28.65
C ALA A 57 -26.83 18.88 -28.16
N ALA A 58 -27.52 17.77 -28.43
CA ALA A 58 -28.87 17.50 -27.91
C ALA A 58 -28.87 17.33 -26.38
N ALA A 59 -27.76 16.85 -25.79
CA ALA A 59 -27.53 16.82 -24.35
C ALA A 59 -27.08 18.17 -23.76
N GLY A 60 -26.92 19.21 -24.59
CA GLY A 60 -26.50 20.55 -24.18
C GLY A 60 -25.01 20.66 -23.85
N LEU A 61 -24.18 19.73 -24.34
CA LEU A 61 -22.75 19.69 -24.09
C LEU A 61 -21.97 20.09 -25.35
N ALA A 62 -20.96 20.95 -25.18
CA ALA A 62 -20.01 21.28 -26.25
C ALA A 62 -18.97 20.16 -26.39
N ALA A 63 -18.57 19.86 -27.64
CA ALA A 63 -17.57 18.83 -27.92
C ALA A 63 -16.21 19.13 -27.26
N ASP A 64 -15.80 20.40 -27.23
CA ASP A 64 -14.57 20.83 -26.59
C ASP A 64 -14.59 20.58 -25.07
N ASP A 65 -15.73 20.85 -24.41
CA ASP A 65 -15.90 20.60 -22.97
C ASP A 65 -15.88 19.10 -22.65
N ALA A 66 -16.50 18.29 -23.51
CA ALA A 66 -16.49 16.84 -23.38
C ALA A 66 -15.07 16.27 -23.56
N LEU A 67 -14.33 16.71 -24.58
CA LEU A 67 -12.94 16.32 -24.81
C LEU A 67 -12.07 16.65 -23.60
N ALA A 68 -12.10 17.91 -23.15
CA ALA A 68 -11.30 18.37 -22.01
C ALA A 68 -11.62 17.58 -20.73
N THR A 69 -12.90 17.26 -20.51
CA THR A 69 -13.32 16.47 -19.34
C THR A 69 -12.84 15.04 -19.41
N MET A 70 -13.03 14.35 -20.54
CA MET A 70 -12.63 12.95 -20.71
C MET A 70 -11.12 12.77 -20.62
N VAL A 71 -10.36 13.63 -21.31
CA VAL A 71 -8.89 13.65 -21.25
C VAL A 71 -8.41 14.00 -19.84
N GLY A 72 -9.06 14.99 -19.20
CA GLY A 72 -8.78 15.38 -17.82
C GLY A 72 -8.95 14.22 -16.83
N ILE A 73 -9.99 13.40 -16.99
CA ILE A 73 -10.19 12.19 -16.17
C ILE A 73 -9.05 11.19 -16.37
N ILE A 74 -8.61 10.94 -17.60
CA ILE A 74 -7.50 10.01 -17.89
C ILE A 74 -6.22 10.46 -17.18
N TYR A 75 -5.83 11.72 -17.33
CA TYR A 75 -4.63 12.25 -16.69
C TYR A 75 -4.76 12.33 -15.16
N ALA A 76 -5.95 12.61 -14.64
CA ALA A 76 -6.21 12.57 -13.19
C ALA A 76 -6.03 11.14 -12.62
N LEU A 77 -6.53 10.12 -13.31
CA LEU A 77 -6.36 8.72 -12.91
C LEU A 77 -4.89 8.28 -12.95
N LEU A 78 -4.15 8.67 -14.00
CA LEU A 78 -2.71 8.43 -14.07
C LEU A 78 -1.95 9.13 -12.93
N GLY A 79 -2.26 10.40 -12.68
CA GLY A 79 -1.67 11.18 -11.59
C GLY A 79 -1.96 10.57 -10.22
N LEU A 80 -3.18 10.10 -10.00
CA LEU A 80 -3.56 9.38 -8.77
C LEU A 80 -2.77 8.08 -8.60
N GLY A 81 -2.58 7.31 -9.68
CA GLY A 81 -1.76 6.10 -9.68
C GLY A 81 -0.31 6.37 -9.28
N VAL A 82 0.29 7.44 -9.83
CA VAL A 82 1.64 7.88 -9.44
C VAL A 82 1.69 8.30 -7.97
N ALA A 83 0.71 9.08 -7.51
CA ALA A 83 0.64 9.55 -6.13
C ALA A 83 0.54 8.38 -5.13
N VAL A 84 -0.34 7.41 -5.38
CA VAL A 84 -0.49 6.23 -4.51
C VAL A 84 0.82 5.44 -4.44
N ASN A 85 1.51 5.24 -5.57
CA ASN A 85 2.80 4.56 -5.58
C ASN A 85 3.91 5.37 -4.88
N ALA A 86 3.90 6.69 -4.96
CA ALA A 86 4.80 7.53 -4.19
C ALA A 86 4.59 7.34 -2.67
N VAL A 87 3.34 7.26 -2.21
CA VAL A 87 3.04 6.96 -0.79
C VAL A 87 3.56 5.57 -0.40
N LYS A 88 3.45 4.55 -1.26
CA LYS A 88 4.03 3.22 -1.00
C LYS A 88 5.54 3.30 -0.75
N ILE A 89 6.27 4.10 -1.51
CA ILE A 89 7.72 4.31 -1.32
C ILE A 89 8.00 4.94 0.05
N VAL A 90 7.27 6.00 0.41
CA VAL A 90 7.41 6.67 1.71
C VAL A 90 7.12 5.72 2.86
N VAL A 91 6.02 4.95 2.78
CA VAL A 91 5.65 3.98 3.80
C VAL A 91 6.68 2.85 3.89
N GLY A 92 7.20 2.37 2.76
CA GLY A 92 8.30 1.40 2.73
C GLY A 92 9.54 1.92 3.45
N ALA A 93 9.98 3.14 3.14
CA ALA A 93 11.12 3.77 3.80
C ALA A 93 10.90 3.96 5.31
N LEU A 94 9.71 4.38 5.73
CA LEU A 94 9.34 4.49 7.14
C LEU A 94 9.26 3.11 7.83
N SER A 95 8.89 2.07 7.10
CA SER A 95 8.82 0.69 7.62
C SER A 95 10.20 0.16 8.00
N LEU A 96 11.21 0.43 7.17
CA LEU A 96 12.61 0.03 7.44
C LEU A 96 13.13 0.60 8.76
N ARG A 97 12.70 1.81 9.13
CA ARG A 97 13.07 2.50 10.38
C ARG A 97 12.35 1.94 11.63
N ARG A 98 11.28 1.17 11.46
CA ARG A 98 10.41 0.70 12.56
C ARG A 98 10.38 -0.82 12.69
N THR A 99 11.23 -1.52 11.94
CA THR A 99 11.24 -2.98 11.79
C THR A 99 11.33 -3.75 13.12
N ASP A 100 11.91 -3.14 14.14
CA ASP A 100 12.13 -3.66 15.51
C ASP A 100 11.01 -3.30 16.50
N ARG A 101 9.97 -2.59 16.05
CA ARG A 101 8.92 -2.07 16.95
C ARG A 101 7.58 -2.75 16.70
N ALA A 102 6.86 -3.06 17.77
CA ALA A 102 5.44 -3.36 17.70
C ALA A 102 4.68 -2.06 17.42
N SER A 103 4.15 -1.92 16.20
CA SER A 103 3.44 -0.73 15.78
C SER A 103 2.16 -1.09 15.02
N ALA A 104 1.09 -0.32 15.27
CA ALA A 104 -0.12 -0.37 14.45
C ALA A 104 0.14 0.09 13.00
N PHE A 105 1.24 0.82 12.77
CA PHE A 105 1.66 1.32 11.47
C PHE A 105 1.66 0.22 10.40
N PHE A 106 2.26 -0.93 10.69
CA PHE A 106 2.35 -2.05 9.74
C PHE A 106 1.00 -2.68 9.43
N LEU A 107 0.11 -2.72 10.43
CA LEU A 107 -1.23 -3.28 10.27
C LEU A 107 -2.14 -2.36 9.46
N VAL A 108 -2.12 -1.06 9.76
CA VAL A 108 -2.93 -0.06 9.08
C VAL A 108 -2.49 0.07 7.62
N TRP A 109 -1.21 0.35 7.39
CA TRP A 109 -0.72 0.55 6.03
C TRP A 109 -0.68 -0.74 5.22
N GLY A 110 -0.35 -1.87 5.85
CA GLY A 110 -0.44 -3.18 5.21
C GLY A 110 -1.86 -3.50 4.75
N ALA A 111 -2.88 -3.21 5.56
CA ALA A 111 -4.27 -3.43 5.17
C ALA A 111 -4.73 -2.49 4.06
N VAL A 112 -4.45 -1.18 4.21
CA VAL A 112 -4.80 -0.16 3.21
C VAL A 112 -4.21 -0.51 1.85
N PHE A 113 -2.91 -0.80 1.79
CA PHE A 113 -2.28 -1.12 0.51
C PHE A 113 -2.66 -2.49 -0.02
N LEU A 114 -2.94 -3.47 0.84
CA LEU A 114 -3.42 -4.77 0.38
C LEU A 114 -4.79 -4.66 -0.29
N VAL A 115 -5.73 -3.90 0.28
CA VAL A 115 -7.03 -3.66 -0.34
C VAL A 115 -6.86 -2.94 -1.68
N LEU A 116 -6.06 -1.88 -1.72
CA LEU A 116 -5.79 -1.14 -2.96
C LEU A 116 -5.11 -2.02 -4.01
N GLY A 117 -4.19 -2.90 -3.60
CA GLY A 117 -3.50 -3.81 -4.51
C GLY A 117 -4.43 -4.89 -5.07
N VAL A 118 -5.27 -5.50 -4.23
CA VAL A 118 -6.25 -6.50 -4.70
C VAL A 118 -7.24 -5.88 -5.68
N LEU A 119 -7.72 -4.66 -5.38
CA LEU A 119 -8.57 -3.91 -6.31
C LEU A 119 -7.81 -3.61 -7.62
N GLY A 120 -6.58 -3.11 -7.54
CA GLY A 120 -5.76 -2.81 -8.72
C GLY A 120 -5.57 -4.03 -9.63
N VAL A 121 -5.28 -5.20 -9.04
CA VAL A 121 -5.13 -6.47 -9.76
C VAL A 121 -6.43 -6.90 -10.46
N TRP A 122 -7.59 -6.65 -9.84
CA TRP A 122 -8.89 -6.90 -10.45
C TRP A 122 -9.15 -6.04 -11.69
N PHE A 123 -8.64 -4.80 -11.72
CA PHE A 123 -8.84 -3.87 -12.85
C PHE A 123 -7.77 -4.00 -13.96
N SER A 124 -6.52 -4.32 -13.62
CA SER A 124 -5.39 -4.30 -14.59
C SER A 124 -5.00 -5.67 -15.17
N GLY A 125 -5.40 -6.77 -14.52
CA GLY A 125 -5.01 -8.13 -14.91
C GLY A 125 -3.54 -8.47 -14.57
N VAL A 126 -3.24 -9.77 -14.47
CA VAL A 126 -1.94 -10.27 -13.94
C VAL A 126 -0.98 -10.76 -15.02
N ALA A 127 -1.41 -10.83 -16.28
CA ALA A 127 -0.70 -11.59 -17.32
C ALA A 127 0.54 -10.90 -17.91
N THR A 128 0.95 -9.73 -17.38
CA THR A 128 2.12 -8.97 -17.87
C THR A 128 3.18 -8.82 -16.79
N ILE A 129 4.44 -8.58 -17.19
CA ILE A 129 5.55 -8.30 -16.25
C ILE A 129 5.21 -7.11 -15.34
N PHE A 130 4.52 -6.10 -15.90
CA PHE A 130 4.04 -4.95 -15.14
C PHE A 130 2.96 -5.33 -14.13
N GLY A 131 2.01 -6.20 -14.51
CA GLY A 131 1.03 -6.77 -13.59
C GLY A 131 1.66 -7.59 -12.46
N MET A 132 2.75 -8.32 -12.73
CA MET A 132 3.51 -9.03 -11.69
C MET A 132 4.24 -8.08 -10.74
N CYS A 133 4.80 -6.97 -11.23
CA CYS A 133 5.38 -5.93 -10.37
C CYS A 133 4.32 -5.26 -9.48
N ASP A 134 3.13 -5.02 -10.03
CA ASP A 134 2.00 -4.47 -9.26
C ASP A 134 1.47 -5.47 -8.23
N LEU A 135 1.51 -6.77 -8.52
CA LEU A 135 1.19 -7.80 -7.53
C LEU A 135 2.24 -7.85 -6.42
N ALA A 136 3.52 -7.74 -6.77
CA ALA A 136 4.63 -7.72 -5.82
C ALA A 136 4.55 -6.52 -4.86
N ALA A 137 4.34 -5.31 -5.37
CA ALA A 137 4.26 -4.09 -4.55
C ALA A 137 2.87 -3.83 -3.95
N GLY A 138 1.80 -4.23 -4.61
CA GLY A 138 0.42 -3.99 -4.19
C GLY A 138 -0.15 -5.08 -3.31
N VAL A 139 0.31 -6.33 -3.44
CA VAL A 139 -0.26 -7.47 -2.70
C VAL A 139 0.77 -8.09 -1.77
N PHE A 140 1.88 -8.60 -2.32
CA PHE A 140 2.86 -9.33 -1.50
C PHE A 140 3.58 -8.44 -0.48
N GLY A 141 4.05 -7.26 -0.88
CA GLY A 141 4.68 -6.30 0.03
C GLY A 141 3.79 -5.93 1.24
N PRO A 142 2.53 -5.50 1.01
CA PRO A 142 1.57 -5.20 2.07
C PRO A 142 1.20 -6.42 2.93
N ALA A 143 1.04 -7.61 2.33
CA ALA A 143 0.79 -8.84 3.08
C ALA A 143 1.94 -9.19 4.02
N LEU A 144 3.19 -9.00 3.58
CA LEU A 144 4.38 -9.21 4.42
C LEU A 144 4.47 -8.18 5.56
N LEU A 145 4.06 -6.93 5.32
CA LEU A 145 3.93 -5.92 6.37
C LEU A 145 2.88 -6.30 7.42
N LEU A 146 1.72 -6.80 6.99
CA LEU A 146 0.69 -7.30 7.91
C LEU A 146 1.22 -8.46 8.76
N ALA A 147 1.77 -9.49 8.10
CA ALA A 147 2.29 -10.68 8.76
C ALA A 147 3.41 -10.32 9.76
N GLY A 148 4.37 -9.49 9.33
CA GLY A 148 5.44 -8.99 10.18
C GLY A 148 4.94 -8.10 11.33
N GLY A 149 3.94 -7.26 11.08
CA GLY A 149 3.29 -6.45 12.12
C GLY A 149 2.62 -7.30 13.21
N VAL A 150 1.94 -8.38 12.82
CA VAL A 150 1.36 -9.36 13.76
C VAL A 150 2.46 -10.04 14.57
N GLN A 151 3.57 -10.43 13.94
CA GLN A 151 4.71 -11.04 14.64
C GLN A 151 5.31 -10.10 15.68
N ASN A 152 5.58 -8.83 15.33
CA ASN A 152 6.11 -7.85 16.29
C ASN A 152 5.15 -7.63 17.47
N ARG A 153 3.84 -7.56 17.21
CA ARG A 153 2.82 -7.45 18.27
C ARG A 153 2.80 -8.66 19.20
N ARG A 154 2.89 -9.88 18.66
CA ARG A 154 2.94 -11.11 19.45
C ARG A 154 4.21 -11.18 20.30
N ALA A 155 5.34 -10.85 19.71
CA ALA A 155 6.61 -10.84 20.43
C ALA A 155 6.63 -9.78 21.55
N ALA A 156 6.03 -8.60 21.33
CA ALA A 156 5.95 -7.57 22.37
C ALA A 156 5.06 -7.99 23.54
N ARG A 157 3.93 -8.65 23.26
CA ARG A 157 3.05 -9.20 24.31
C ARG A 157 3.75 -10.26 25.16
N ARG A 158 4.59 -11.12 24.56
CA ARG A 158 5.37 -12.13 25.29
C ARG A 158 6.40 -11.49 26.23
N ILE A 159 7.08 -10.43 25.78
CA ILE A 159 8.02 -9.68 26.62
C ILE A 159 7.29 -9.07 27.83
N LEU A 160 6.15 -8.40 27.59
CA LEU A 160 5.35 -7.80 28.66
C LEU A 160 4.79 -8.84 29.64
N ALA A 161 4.39 -10.02 29.16
CA ALA A 161 3.94 -11.11 30.02
C ALA A 161 5.08 -11.62 30.92
N ALA A 162 6.27 -11.83 30.36
CA ALA A 162 7.44 -12.24 31.12
C ALA A 162 7.90 -11.17 32.13
N GLU A 163 7.80 -9.88 31.79
CA GLU A 163 8.09 -8.78 32.72
C GLU A 163 7.10 -8.78 33.90
N ARG A 164 5.79 -8.99 33.64
CA ARG A 164 4.78 -9.11 34.71
C ARG A 164 5.01 -10.33 35.60
N GLU A 165 5.35 -11.48 35.03
CA GLU A 165 5.66 -12.69 35.79
C GLU A 165 6.89 -12.48 36.69
N ALA A 166 7.91 -11.77 36.19
CA ALA A 166 9.09 -11.41 36.98
C ALA A 166 8.75 -10.41 38.10
N GLU A 167 7.90 -9.41 37.83
CA GLU A 167 7.41 -8.46 38.85
C GLU A 167 6.60 -9.17 39.95
N LEU A 168 5.73 -10.12 39.57
CA LEU A 168 4.95 -10.90 40.52
C LEU A 168 5.84 -11.81 41.37
N ALA A 169 6.80 -12.50 40.76
CA ALA A 169 7.77 -13.34 41.48
C ALA A 169 8.61 -12.51 42.47
N ALA A 170 9.07 -11.33 42.05
CA ALA A 170 9.80 -10.41 42.92
C ALA A 170 8.92 -9.86 44.06
N ALA A 171 7.64 -9.61 43.81
CA ALA A 171 6.70 -9.17 44.83
C ALA A 171 6.38 -10.28 45.85
N GLU A 172 6.24 -11.53 45.40
CA GLU A 172 6.08 -12.69 46.29
C GLU A 172 7.32 -12.90 47.17
N GLU A 173 8.52 -12.77 46.61
CA GLU A 173 9.78 -12.87 47.34
C GLU A 173 9.96 -11.74 48.36
N ALA A 174 9.50 -10.52 48.02
CA ALA A 174 9.56 -9.35 48.90
C ALA A 174 8.57 -9.40 50.09
N VAL A 175 7.50 -10.21 50.03
CA VAL A 175 6.45 -10.30 51.08
C VAL A 175 6.81 -11.29 52.21
N TRP A 176 8.01 -11.88 52.20
CA TRP A 176 8.46 -12.86 53.20
C TRP A 176 8.70 -12.26 54.62
N PRO A 177 8.20 -12.92 55.68
CA PRO A 177 9.04 -13.90 56.41
C PRO A 177 8.42 -15.31 56.42
N PRO A 178 9.20 -16.37 56.74
CA PRO A 178 8.66 -17.72 56.82
C PRO A 178 7.68 -17.79 57.98
N VAL A 179 6.42 -18.13 57.71
CA VAL A 179 5.55 -18.64 58.77
C VAL A 179 6.12 -19.99 59.19
N ARG A 180 6.97 -19.99 60.23
CA ARG A 180 7.35 -21.22 60.92
C ARG A 180 6.07 -21.82 61.46
N LYS A 181 5.65 -22.94 60.88
CA LYS A 181 4.63 -23.80 61.49
C LYS A 181 5.24 -24.31 62.80
N GLY A 182 4.77 -23.77 63.92
CA GLY A 182 5.01 -24.27 65.26
C GLY A 182 4.23 -25.55 65.51
#